data_AF-A0A137SGJ1-F1
#
_entry.id   AF-A0A137SGJ1-F1
#
_cell.length_a   1.000
_cell.length_b   1.000
_cell.length_c   1.000
_cell.angle_alpha   90.00
_cell.angle_beta   90.00
_cell.angle_gamma   90.00
#
_symmetry.space_group_name_H-M   'P 1'
#
loop_
_entity.id
_entity.type
_entity.pdbx_description
1 polymer ?
#
loop_
_entity_poly.entity_id
_entity_poly.type
_entity_poly.pdbx_seq_one_letter_code
_entity_poly.pdbx_strand_id
1 'polypeptide(L)'
;MVAVSKEESMLLIQHAISAYLNEGKNQKELGALLGIDGSRISEAKIGKWKLSPSQRQVIIDNYGYPRRGKGQYIKAEIYDTVTEFIDDYKESSKKRLKRRYYELLMRKDYQNLIVSELTSPKNPLCIQFDTESGSLVFDITIVEKLLSQPETKIWYDNYYSNAGYDHVAKKLSEKCYFSLVSRVQEDLIDELNPSFEKMLYRIAQFKFELMPEFSFFSDIDVHSIPRKELIITGDEVLNFKSDCSSVEFNNTADLLGPLEQERTFVSNAIPKGSEINEKPDNWECATLKLYLSESMRYHLWIRLDAFFHYDEPDLQETIMIKQLDGIIEDGLVRNIVIKDLCRMNFLKEIEIIRKWCGLPYDFNDGIKREVAKVGGYVPGAEVL
;
A
#
# COMPACT_ATOMS: atom_id res chain seq x y z
N MET A 1 -18.93 21.70 35.01
CA MET A 1 -17.77 20.97 34.46
C MET A 1 -17.38 19.89 35.45
N VAL A 2 -17.40 18.62 35.04
CA VAL A 2 -17.04 17.48 35.90
C VAL A 2 -15.53 17.48 36.11
N ALA A 3 -15.08 17.35 37.36
CA ALA A 3 -13.66 17.32 37.68
C ALA A 3 -13.00 16.06 37.10
N VAL A 4 -11.85 16.22 36.43
CA VAL A 4 -11.08 15.08 35.87
C VAL A 4 -10.56 14.23 37.02
N SER A 5 -10.81 12.92 36.97
CA SER A 5 -10.30 12.02 38.02
C SER A 5 -8.77 11.84 37.90
N LYS A 6 -8.15 11.35 38.98
CA LYS A 6 -6.70 11.11 39.00
C LYS A 6 -6.31 10.01 38.00
N GLU A 7 -7.07 8.92 37.99
CA GLU A 7 -6.86 7.80 37.08
C GLU A 7 -7.09 8.20 35.62
N GLU A 8 -8.13 8.99 35.36
CA GLU A 8 -8.38 9.55 34.03
C GLU A 8 -7.25 10.46 33.56
N SER A 9 -6.72 11.31 34.44
CA SER A 9 -5.58 12.18 34.12
C SER A 9 -4.32 11.37 33.77
N MET A 10 -4.06 10.30 34.52
CA MET A 10 -2.93 9.40 34.24
C MET A 10 -3.07 8.72 32.88
N LEU A 11 -4.24 8.17 32.58
CA LEU A 11 -4.49 7.48 31.31
C LEU A 11 -4.39 8.43 30.11
N LEU A 12 -4.98 9.63 30.22
CA LEU A 12 -4.91 10.65 29.16
C LEU A 12 -3.47 11.05 28.84
N ILE A 13 -2.64 11.23 29.88
CA ILE A 13 -1.25 11.62 29.70
C ILE A 13 -0.40 10.47 29.17
N GLN A 14 -0.60 9.25 29.64
CA GLN A 14 0.09 8.08 29.09
C GLN A 14 -0.24 7.88 27.61
N HIS A 15 -1.51 8.04 27.24
CA HIS A 15 -1.97 8.00 25.85
C HIS A 15 -1.32 9.10 24.99
N ALA A 16 -1.36 10.35 25.46
CA ALA A 16 -0.74 11.48 24.77
C ALA A 16 0.77 11.32 24.62
N ILE A 17 1.48 10.83 25.65
CA ILE A 17 2.92 10.53 25.59
C ILE A 17 3.21 9.47 24.52
N SER A 18 2.43 8.38 24.50
CA SER A 18 2.60 7.31 23.51
C SER A 18 2.41 7.84 22.09
N ALA A 19 1.37 8.66 21.86
CA ALA A 19 1.13 9.28 20.56
C ALA A 19 2.25 10.25 20.16
N TYR A 20 2.74 11.08 21.09
CA TYR A 20 3.85 12.01 20.86
C TYR A 20 5.15 11.30 20.46
N LEU A 21 5.48 10.22 21.17
CA LEU A 21 6.68 9.43 20.89
C LEU A 21 6.61 8.78 19.50
N ASN A 22 5.43 8.32 19.09
CA ASN A 22 5.21 7.78 17.74
C ASN A 22 5.35 8.84 16.64
N GLU A 23 5.16 10.13 16.96
CA GLU A 23 5.44 11.26 16.05
C GLU A 23 6.91 11.70 16.07
N GLY A 24 7.79 10.98 16.79
CA GLY A 24 9.21 11.36 16.96
C GLY A 24 9.43 12.54 17.91
N LYS A 25 8.39 13.00 18.60
CA LYS A 25 8.43 14.12 19.54
C LYS A 25 8.70 13.65 20.97
N ASN A 26 9.17 14.55 21.82
CA ASN A 26 9.52 14.23 23.20
C ASN A 26 8.48 14.76 24.22
N GLN A 27 8.57 14.28 25.46
CA GLN A 27 7.61 14.63 26.52
C GLN A 27 7.63 16.12 26.92
N LYS A 28 8.73 16.85 26.68
CA LYS A 28 8.78 18.30 26.96
C LYS A 28 7.90 19.08 25.99
N GLU A 29 7.85 18.65 24.73
CA GLU A 29 7.02 19.27 23.69
C GLU A 29 5.53 19.05 23.97
N LEU A 30 5.14 17.89 24.53
CA LEU A 30 3.78 17.68 25.04
C LEU A 30 3.44 18.67 26.18
N GLY A 31 4.40 18.99 27.04
CA GLY A 31 4.24 20.03 28.07
C GLY A 31 3.91 21.39 27.45
N ALA A 32 4.63 21.78 26.40
CA ALA A 32 4.38 23.02 25.67
C ALA A 32 2.97 23.05 25.03
N LEU A 33 2.52 21.94 24.42
CA LEU A 33 1.16 21.82 23.87
C LEU A 33 0.07 22.03 24.95
N LEU A 34 0.32 21.54 26.16
CA LEU A 34 -0.63 21.63 27.29
C LEU A 34 -0.45 22.90 28.14
N GLY A 35 0.49 23.78 27.77
CA GLY A 35 0.80 25.00 28.52
C GLY A 35 1.34 24.73 29.94
N ILE A 36 2.07 23.63 30.15
CA ILE A 36 2.65 23.25 31.44
C ILE A 36 4.14 22.91 31.33
N ASP A 37 4.84 22.97 32.46
CA ASP A 37 6.21 22.53 32.56
C ASP A 37 6.34 21.02 32.31
N GLY A 38 7.36 20.60 31.56
CA GLY A 38 7.61 19.18 31.27
C GLY A 38 7.77 18.30 32.52
N SER A 39 8.20 18.86 33.65
CA SER A 39 8.22 18.15 34.95
C SER A 39 6.82 17.71 35.41
N ARG A 40 5.78 18.50 35.12
CA ARG A 40 4.38 18.18 35.46
C ARG A 40 3.85 16.99 34.67
N ILE A 41 4.34 16.76 33.45
CA ILE A 41 4.00 15.57 32.65
C ILE A 41 4.45 14.29 33.39
N SER A 42 5.66 14.31 33.96
CA SER A 42 6.19 13.16 34.72
C SER A 42 5.42 12.92 36.02
N GLU A 43 5.03 13.99 36.74
CA GLU A 43 4.19 13.89 37.94
C GLU A 43 2.79 13.35 37.62
N ALA A 44 2.23 13.78 36.51
CA ALA A 44 0.90 13.41 36.11
C ALA A 44 0.81 11.96 35.59
N LYS A 45 1.88 11.46 34.97
CA LYS A 45 2.04 10.04 34.58
C LYS A 45 1.89 9.08 35.78
N ILE A 46 2.31 9.52 36.97
CA ILE A 46 2.22 8.75 38.23
C ILE A 46 1.07 9.23 39.13
N GLY A 47 0.20 10.10 38.63
CA GLY A 47 -1.00 10.58 39.31
C GLY A 47 -0.74 11.53 40.49
N LYS A 48 0.43 12.15 40.56
CA LYS A 48 0.70 13.23 41.53
C LYS A 48 0.13 14.58 41.10
N TRP A 49 -0.26 14.70 39.83
CA TRP A 49 -0.86 15.88 39.24
C TRP A 49 -2.09 15.51 38.39
N LYS A 50 -3.06 16.43 38.30
CA LYS A 50 -4.31 16.24 37.55
C LYS A 50 -4.42 17.27 36.43
N LEU A 51 -4.96 16.82 35.30
CA LEU A 51 -5.28 17.71 34.18
C LEU A 51 -6.42 18.65 34.57
N SER A 52 -6.30 19.91 34.14
CA SER A 52 -7.46 20.80 34.08
C SER A 52 -8.45 20.32 32.99
N PRO A 53 -9.73 20.73 33.06
CA PRO A 53 -10.70 20.45 32.00
C PRO A 53 -10.24 20.92 30.61
N SER A 54 -9.56 22.08 30.52
CA SER A 54 -9.03 22.60 29.25
C SER A 54 -7.88 21.74 28.70
N GLN A 55 -6.96 21.29 29.55
CA GLN A 55 -5.85 20.42 29.14
C GLN A 55 -6.34 19.04 28.73
N ARG A 56 -7.34 18.50 29.45
CA ARG A 56 -8.06 17.30 29.02
C ARG A 56 -8.60 17.47 27.61
N GLN A 57 -9.27 18.59 27.32
CA GLN A 57 -9.84 18.83 26.00
C GLN A 57 -8.76 18.92 24.92
N VAL A 58 -7.64 19.60 25.18
CA VAL A 58 -6.50 19.64 24.25
C VAL A 58 -5.96 18.23 23.93
N ILE A 59 -5.81 17.36 24.93
CA ILE A 59 -5.41 15.97 24.70
C ILE A 59 -6.44 15.23 23.85
N ILE A 60 -7.73 15.38 24.17
CA ILE A 60 -8.81 14.71 23.43
C ILE A 60 -8.88 15.18 21.98
N ASP A 61 -8.74 16.48 21.75
CA ASP A 61 -8.84 17.07 20.41
C ASP A 61 -7.67 16.66 19.51
N ASN A 62 -6.47 16.44 20.10
CA ASN A 62 -5.27 16.07 19.35
C ASN A 62 -5.04 14.54 19.27
N TYR A 63 -5.39 13.79 20.32
CA TYR A 63 -5.02 12.37 20.48
C TYR A 63 -6.22 11.45 20.76
N GLY A 64 -7.40 12.00 21.06
CA GLY A 64 -8.57 11.26 21.47
C GLY A 64 -8.53 10.84 22.95
N TYR A 65 -9.65 10.30 23.44
CA TYR A 65 -9.79 9.83 24.82
C TYR A 65 -9.32 8.35 24.94
N PRO A 66 -8.66 7.94 26.04
CA PRO A 66 -8.09 6.60 26.19
C PRO A 66 -9.15 5.52 26.46
N ARG A 67 -10.24 5.85 27.15
CA ARG A 67 -11.39 4.93 27.29
C ARG A 67 -12.34 5.16 26.12
N ARG A 68 -12.15 4.42 25.04
CA ARG A 68 -13.05 4.50 23.88
C ARG A 68 -14.24 3.58 24.10
N GLY A 69 -15.39 3.92 23.52
CA GLY A 69 -16.39 2.89 23.17
C GLY A 69 -15.75 1.83 22.25
N LYS A 70 -16.51 0.81 21.86
CA LYS A 70 -16.02 -0.12 20.82
C LYS A 70 -15.61 0.70 19.60
N GLY A 71 -14.42 0.44 19.06
CA GLY A 71 -13.85 1.17 17.94
C GLY A 71 -13.07 0.22 17.04
N GLN A 72 -12.89 0.61 15.78
CA GLN A 72 -12.22 -0.20 14.78
C GLN A 72 -10.76 0.23 14.65
N TYR A 73 -9.83 -0.68 14.96
CA TYR A 73 -8.41 -0.50 14.69
C TYR A 73 -8.13 -0.68 13.19
N ILE A 74 -7.40 0.26 12.60
CA ILE A 74 -7.08 0.27 11.17
C ILE A 74 -5.68 0.86 10.98
N LYS A 75 -4.87 0.24 10.11
CA LYS A 75 -3.64 0.85 9.57
C LYS A 75 -3.93 1.41 8.18
N ALA A 76 -3.97 2.73 8.04
CA ALA A 76 -4.49 3.39 6.83
C ALA A 76 -3.62 4.55 6.33
N GLU A 77 -3.76 4.82 5.04
CA GLU A 77 -3.37 6.09 4.41
C GLU A 77 -4.36 7.18 4.86
N ILE A 78 -3.87 8.38 5.20
CA ILE A 78 -4.73 9.47 5.70
C ILE A 78 -4.72 10.61 4.70
N TYR A 79 -5.92 11.10 4.37
CA TYR A 79 -6.13 12.30 3.57
C TYR A 79 -7.11 13.25 4.28
N ASP A 80 -7.08 14.52 3.91
CA ASP A 80 -8.00 15.53 4.44
C ASP A 80 -9.30 15.59 3.62
N THR A 81 -9.24 15.26 2.32
CA THR A 81 -10.41 15.26 1.40
C THR A 81 -10.43 14.05 0.47
N VAL A 82 -11.60 13.72 -0.08
CA VAL A 82 -11.72 12.65 -1.10
C VAL A 82 -10.96 13.03 -2.36
N THR A 83 -11.01 14.30 -2.77
CA THR A 83 -10.32 14.78 -3.98
C THR A 83 -8.81 14.59 -3.86
N GLU A 84 -8.22 14.95 -2.72
CA GLU A 84 -6.78 14.74 -2.47
C GLU A 84 -6.39 13.27 -2.61
N PHE A 85 -7.19 12.35 -2.06
CA PHE A 85 -6.98 10.92 -2.22
C PHE A 85 -7.06 10.47 -3.69
N ILE A 86 -8.09 10.91 -4.42
CA ILE A 86 -8.29 10.54 -5.83
C ILE A 86 -7.12 11.05 -6.69
N ASP A 87 -6.69 12.29 -6.48
CA ASP A 87 -5.59 12.91 -7.23
C ASP A 87 -4.25 12.19 -6.96
N ASP A 88 -4.00 11.75 -5.72
CA ASP A 88 -2.80 11.00 -5.34
C ASP A 88 -2.90 9.50 -5.67
N TYR A 89 -4.07 8.97 -5.99
CA TYR A 89 -4.31 7.52 -6.09
C TYR A 89 -3.34 6.81 -7.05
N LYS A 90 -3.05 7.40 -8.22
CA LYS A 90 -2.16 6.78 -9.22
C LYS A 90 -0.71 6.74 -8.74
N GLU A 91 -0.22 7.85 -8.18
CA GLU A 91 1.15 7.98 -7.71
C GLU A 91 1.41 7.13 -6.46
N SER A 92 0.45 7.13 -5.52
CA SER A 92 0.48 6.23 -4.37
C SER A 92 0.43 4.76 -4.81
N SER A 93 -0.42 4.36 -5.76
CA SER A 93 -0.42 2.99 -6.29
C SER A 93 0.93 2.61 -6.91
N LYS A 94 1.58 3.53 -7.63
CA LYS A 94 2.94 3.34 -8.17
C LYS A 94 3.98 3.15 -7.06
N LYS A 95 3.92 3.92 -5.98
CA LYS A 95 4.79 3.77 -4.81
C LYS A 95 4.57 2.41 -4.11
N ARG A 96 3.33 1.96 -3.96
CA ARG A 96 3.00 0.61 -3.40
C ARG A 96 3.64 -0.47 -4.26
N LEU A 97 3.49 -0.38 -5.57
CA LEU A 97 4.05 -1.35 -6.50
C LEU A 97 5.58 -1.34 -6.47
N LYS A 98 6.20 -0.15 -6.49
CA LYS A 98 7.66 0.02 -6.37
C LYS A 98 8.20 -0.65 -5.11
N ARG A 99 7.56 -0.42 -3.95
CA ARG A 99 7.93 -1.08 -2.68
C ARG A 99 7.83 -2.60 -2.78
N ARG A 100 6.68 -3.12 -3.21
CA ARG A 100 6.45 -4.57 -3.31
C ARG A 100 7.48 -5.24 -4.23
N TYR A 101 7.85 -4.58 -5.33
CA TYR A 101 8.87 -5.09 -6.26
C TYR A 101 10.25 -5.09 -5.64
N TYR A 102 10.62 -3.99 -4.98
CA TYR A 102 11.88 -3.91 -4.26
C TYR A 102 12.00 -5.01 -3.19
N GLU A 103 11.00 -5.13 -2.32
CA GLU A 103 10.98 -6.13 -1.26
C GLU A 103 11.06 -7.55 -1.83
N LEU A 104 10.35 -7.83 -2.92
CA LEU A 104 10.41 -9.11 -3.61
C LEU A 104 11.80 -9.38 -4.21
N LEU A 105 12.41 -8.41 -4.88
CA LEU A 105 13.73 -8.56 -5.52
C LEU A 105 14.87 -8.68 -4.50
N MET A 106 14.73 -8.08 -3.33
CA MET A 106 15.74 -8.14 -2.26
C MET A 106 15.65 -9.42 -1.42
N ARG A 107 14.55 -10.18 -1.52
CA ARG A 107 14.39 -11.47 -0.85
C ARG A 107 15.34 -12.54 -1.39
N LYS A 108 16.02 -13.25 -0.49
CA LYS A 108 17.02 -14.27 -0.86
C LYS A 108 16.41 -15.51 -1.52
N ASP A 109 15.24 -15.95 -1.09
CA ASP A 109 14.54 -17.06 -1.73
C ASP A 109 14.10 -16.70 -3.16
N TYR A 110 13.70 -15.47 -3.39
CA TYR A 110 13.38 -14.96 -4.72
C TYR A 110 14.63 -14.79 -5.60
N GLN A 111 15.74 -14.27 -5.06
CA GLN A 111 17.03 -14.24 -5.76
C GLN A 111 17.49 -15.63 -6.16
N ASN A 112 17.33 -16.63 -5.28
CA ASN A 112 17.64 -18.02 -5.61
C ASN A 112 16.75 -18.58 -6.73
N LEU A 113 15.48 -18.18 -6.79
CA LEU A 113 14.59 -18.53 -7.90
C LEU A 113 15.10 -17.93 -9.21
N ILE A 114 15.47 -16.65 -9.22
CA ILE A 114 16.06 -15.98 -10.39
C ILE A 114 17.29 -16.75 -10.89
N VAL A 115 18.18 -17.12 -9.96
CA VAL A 115 19.39 -17.90 -10.24
C VAL A 115 19.07 -19.32 -10.72
N SER A 116 18.00 -19.95 -10.21
CA SER A 116 17.59 -21.28 -10.66
C SER A 116 17.05 -21.29 -12.09
N GLU A 117 16.34 -20.23 -12.49
CA GLU A 117 15.83 -20.08 -13.86
C GLU A 117 16.96 -19.82 -14.87
N LEU A 118 18.05 -19.17 -14.42
CA LEU A 118 19.31 -19.02 -15.15
C LEU A 118 20.03 -20.35 -15.39
N THR A 119 19.89 -21.32 -14.48
CA THR A 119 20.71 -22.55 -14.42
C THR A 119 19.98 -23.81 -14.89
N SER A 120 18.86 -23.65 -15.61
CA SER A 120 17.99 -24.77 -16.01
C SER A 120 18.80 -25.98 -16.53
N PRO A 121 18.63 -27.18 -15.96
CA PRO A 121 19.45 -28.36 -16.27
C PRO A 121 19.33 -28.86 -17.71
N LYS A 122 18.41 -28.29 -18.51
CA LYS A 122 18.26 -28.56 -19.94
C LYS A 122 19.16 -27.70 -20.82
N ASN A 123 19.71 -26.60 -20.30
CA ASN A 123 20.70 -25.74 -20.95
C ASN A 123 21.48 -24.97 -19.87
N PRO A 124 22.60 -25.51 -19.36
CA PRO A 124 23.52 -24.72 -18.57
C PRO A 124 24.16 -23.70 -19.50
N LEU A 125 23.57 -22.50 -19.58
CA LEU A 125 24.15 -21.38 -20.31
C LEU A 125 25.57 -21.18 -19.78
N CYS A 126 26.60 -21.41 -20.60
CA CYS A 126 27.96 -21.01 -20.27
C CYS A 126 28.13 -19.52 -20.60
N ILE A 127 27.59 -18.62 -19.77
CA ILE A 127 27.81 -17.17 -19.94
C ILE A 127 29.26 -16.86 -19.57
N GLN A 128 30.21 -17.04 -20.48
CA GLN A 128 31.60 -16.68 -20.23
C GLN A 128 31.74 -15.15 -20.24
N PHE A 129 31.87 -14.55 -19.06
CA PHE A 129 32.49 -13.22 -18.95
C PHE A 129 34.01 -13.38 -19.08
N ASP A 130 34.72 -12.37 -19.57
CA ASP A 130 36.20 -12.35 -19.72
C ASP A 130 37.01 -12.42 -18.42
N THR A 131 36.50 -13.10 -17.42
CA THR A 131 37.25 -13.43 -16.22
C THR A 131 37.95 -14.75 -16.44
N GLU A 132 39.29 -14.71 -16.40
CA GLU A 132 40.17 -15.85 -16.51
C GLU A 132 39.67 -17.05 -15.69
N SER A 133 39.34 -18.14 -16.39
CA SER A 133 39.44 -19.54 -15.92
C SER A 133 38.86 -19.85 -14.53
N GLY A 134 37.53 -19.79 -14.40
CA GLY A 134 36.81 -20.37 -13.27
C GLY A 134 35.42 -20.82 -13.68
N SER A 135 34.97 -21.98 -13.21
CA SER A 135 33.57 -22.39 -13.28
C SER A 135 32.71 -21.27 -12.69
N LEU A 136 31.97 -20.55 -13.52
CA LEU A 136 31.08 -19.49 -13.07
C LEU A 136 29.98 -20.09 -12.21
N VAL A 137 30.02 -19.78 -10.92
CA VAL A 137 28.88 -20.00 -10.04
C VAL A 137 27.84 -18.98 -10.47
N PHE A 138 26.71 -19.45 -11.02
CA PHE A 138 25.58 -18.58 -11.31
C PHE A 138 25.02 -18.03 -10.01
N ASP A 139 25.06 -16.71 -9.87
CA ASP A 139 24.50 -16.00 -8.74
C ASP A 139 23.86 -14.69 -9.22
N ILE A 140 23.30 -13.92 -8.26
CA ILE A 140 22.63 -12.66 -8.55
C ILE A 140 23.59 -11.58 -9.10
N THR A 141 24.92 -11.74 -8.95
CA THR A 141 25.91 -10.80 -9.50
C THR A 141 25.89 -10.79 -11.03
N ILE A 142 25.56 -11.92 -11.66
CA ILE A 142 25.41 -12.00 -13.12
C ILE A 142 24.24 -11.14 -13.57
N VAL A 143 23.10 -11.21 -12.87
CA VAL A 143 21.91 -10.40 -13.16
C VAL A 143 22.22 -8.92 -12.98
N GLU A 144 22.87 -8.54 -11.89
CA GLU A 144 23.30 -7.14 -11.67
C GLU A 144 24.23 -6.65 -12.79
N LYS A 145 25.20 -7.48 -13.19
CA LYS A 145 26.15 -7.14 -14.25
C LYS A 145 25.44 -6.94 -15.59
N LEU A 146 24.47 -7.81 -15.92
CA LEU A 146 23.61 -7.66 -17.08
C LEU A 146 22.84 -6.34 -17.01
N LEU A 147 22.12 -6.07 -15.91
CA LEU A 147 21.35 -4.84 -15.74
C LEU A 147 22.18 -3.55 -15.82
N SER A 148 23.49 -3.63 -15.57
CA SER A 148 24.42 -2.50 -15.62
C SER A 148 25.01 -2.25 -17.02
N GLN A 149 24.82 -3.17 -17.97
CA GLN A 149 25.28 -2.99 -19.35
C GLN A 149 24.37 -1.99 -20.10
N PRO A 150 24.92 -1.02 -20.85
CA PRO A 150 24.14 -0.12 -21.71
C PRO A 150 23.22 -0.83 -22.71
N GLU A 151 23.69 -1.97 -23.21
CA GLU A 151 22.97 -2.85 -24.15
C GLU A 151 21.64 -3.34 -23.57
N THR A 152 21.56 -3.48 -22.24
CA THR A 152 20.35 -3.94 -21.53
C THR A 152 19.24 -2.92 -21.60
N LYS A 153 19.58 -1.63 -21.57
CA LYS A 153 18.60 -0.57 -21.79
C LYS A 153 18.12 -0.56 -23.23
N ILE A 154 19.02 -0.74 -24.20
CA ILE A 154 18.68 -0.82 -25.63
C ILE A 154 17.74 -2.00 -25.90
N TRP A 155 18.04 -3.17 -25.34
CA TRP A 155 17.15 -4.33 -25.42
C TRP A 155 15.82 -4.09 -24.75
N TYR A 156 15.82 -3.57 -23.54
CA TYR A 156 14.59 -3.26 -22.83
C TYR A 156 13.72 -2.30 -23.65
N ASP A 157 14.29 -1.23 -24.21
CA ASP A 157 13.55 -0.26 -25.04
C ASP A 157 13.00 -0.93 -26.31
N ASN A 158 13.76 -1.83 -26.94
CA ASN A 158 13.31 -2.58 -28.11
C ASN A 158 12.22 -3.59 -27.77
N TYR A 159 12.38 -4.34 -26.69
CA TYR A 159 11.42 -5.33 -26.21
C TYR A 159 10.12 -4.64 -25.77
N TYR A 160 10.23 -3.51 -25.06
CA TYR A 160 9.13 -2.64 -24.66
C TYR A 160 8.41 -2.03 -25.86
N SER A 161 9.13 -1.59 -26.90
CA SER A 161 8.52 -1.01 -28.10
C SER A 161 7.82 -2.04 -29.00
N ASN A 162 8.28 -3.29 -28.97
CA ASN A 162 7.70 -4.40 -29.74
C ASN A 162 6.66 -5.20 -28.95
N ALA A 163 6.42 -4.83 -27.70
CA ALA A 163 5.44 -5.41 -26.81
C ALA A 163 4.01 -5.21 -27.34
N GLY A 164 3.52 -6.17 -28.13
CA GLY A 164 2.20 -6.10 -28.79
C GLY A 164 2.21 -6.54 -30.26
N TYR A 165 3.40 -6.71 -30.86
CA TYR A 165 3.55 -7.26 -32.21
C TYR A 165 3.76 -8.78 -32.21
N ASP A 166 3.37 -9.39 -33.34
CA ASP A 166 3.40 -10.83 -33.64
C ASP A 166 4.73 -11.51 -33.21
N HIS A 167 4.64 -12.81 -32.88
CA HIS A 167 5.71 -13.63 -32.28
C HIS A 167 7.05 -13.60 -33.05
N VAL A 168 7.01 -13.19 -34.32
CA VAL A 168 8.15 -13.04 -35.24
C VAL A 168 8.98 -11.78 -34.96
N ALA A 169 8.34 -10.65 -34.62
CA ALA A 169 9.05 -9.41 -34.27
C ALA A 169 9.79 -9.54 -32.94
N LYS A 170 9.17 -10.25 -31.99
CA LYS A 170 9.76 -10.61 -30.70
C LYS A 170 11.06 -11.43 -30.87
N LYS A 171 11.02 -12.43 -31.76
CA LYS A 171 12.17 -13.28 -32.10
C LYS A 171 13.34 -12.52 -32.76
N LEU A 172 13.06 -11.41 -33.44
CA LEU A 172 14.10 -10.55 -34.03
C LEU A 172 14.75 -9.64 -32.97
N SER A 173 13.98 -9.14 -31.99
CA SER A 173 14.56 -8.41 -30.84
C SER A 173 15.38 -9.32 -29.90
N GLU A 174 14.95 -10.58 -29.74
CA GLU A 174 15.64 -11.63 -28.96
C GLU A 174 17.05 -11.89 -29.51
N LYS A 175 17.19 -12.03 -30.83
CA LYS A 175 18.49 -12.19 -31.50
C LYS A 175 19.42 -10.99 -31.33
N CYS A 176 18.86 -9.78 -31.21
CA CYS A 176 19.62 -8.54 -31.24
C CYS A 176 20.34 -8.24 -29.92
N TYR A 177 19.73 -8.47 -28.75
CA TYR A 177 20.34 -8.07 -27.47
C TYR A 177 21.60 -8.84 -27.11
N PHE A 178 21.55 -10.17 -27.19
CA PHE A 178 22.70 -10.99 -26.82
C PHE A 178 23.80 -10.99 -27.90
N SER A 179 23.47 -10.58 -29.13
CA SER A 179 24.48 -10.20 -30.14
C SER A 179 25.16 -8.86 -29.83
N LEU A 180 24.47 -7.95 -29.11
CA LEU A 180 24.97 -6.62 -28.73
C LEU A 180 25.80 -6.65 -27.45
N VAL A 181 25.46 -7.50 -26.47
CA VAL A 181 26.30 -7.82 -25.29
C VAL A 181 27.48 -8.68 -25.75
N SER A 182 28.36 -8.05 -26.51
CA SER A 182 29.51 -8.64 -27.17
C SER A 182 30.31 -9.54 -26.21
N ARG A 183 30.50 -10.80 -26.64
CA ARG A 183 31.25 -11.94 -26.04
C ARG A 183 30.44 -13.11 -25.48
N VAL A 184 29.11 -13.03 -25.44
CA VAL A 184 28.30 -14.25 -25.32
C VAL A 184 28.27 -14.90 -26.70
N GLN A 185 28.80 -16.13 -26.85
CA GLN A 185 28.80 -16.85 -28.14
C GLN A 185 27.39 -16.84 -28.76
N GLU A 186 27.27 -16.58 -30.06
CA GLU A 186 25.99 -16.55 -30.80
C GLU A 186 25.14 -17.82 -30.57
N ASP A 187 25.79 -18.94 -30.23
CA ASP A 187 25.16 -20.23 -29.92
C ASP A 187 24.38 -20.24 -28.58
N LEU A 188 24.62 -19.32 -27.65
CA LEU A 188 23.88 -19.21 -26.37
C LEU A 188 22.50 -18.52 -26.52
N ILE A 189 22.30 -17.77 -27.60
CA ILE A 189 21.11 -16.92 -27.82
C ILE A 189 19.87 -17.77 -28.07
N ASP A 190 20.02 -18.92 -28.74
CA ASP A 190 18.92 -19.85 -29.03
C ASP A 190 18.52 -20.72 -27.80
N GLU A 191 19.23 -20.57 -26.67
CA GLU A 191 19.15 -21.48 -25.52
C GLU A 191 18.66 -20.84 -24.21
N LEU A 192 18.43 -19.52 -24.17
CA LEU A 192 17.92 -18.85 -22.99
C LEU A 192 16.54 -19.37 -22.61
N ASN A 193 16.39 -19.70 -21.32
CA ASN A 193 15.11 -20.10 -20.76
C ASN A 193 14.10 -18.94 -20.94
N PRO A 194 12.99 -19.13 -21.68
CA PRO A 194 11.97 -18.09 -21.88
C PRO A 194 11.38 -17.54 -20.57
N SER A 195 11.45 -18.32 -19.48
CA SER A 195 11.06 -17.86 -18.15
C SER A 195 12.06 -16.85 -17.58
N PHE A 196 13.36 -17.07 -17.78
CA PHE A 196 14.39 -16.13 -17.33
C PHE A 196 14.34 -14.81 -18.10
N GLU A 197 14.10 -14.85 -19.41
CA GLU A 197 13.97 -13.63 -20.22
C GLU A 197 12.83 -12.73 -19.72
N LYS A 198 11.65 -13.30 -19.46
CA LYS A 198 10.50 -12.56 -18.89
C LYS A 198 10.83 -11.95 -17.53
N MET A 199 11.55 -12.70 -16.71
CA MET A 199 11.97 -12.24 -15.40
C MET A 199 12.99 -11.10 -15.53
N LEU A 200 14.00 -11.23 -16.40
CA LEU A 200 14.97 -10.17 -16.69
C LEU A 200 14.28 -8.93 -17.24
N TYR A 201 13.27 -9.08 -18.10
CA TYR A 201 12.49 -7.95 -18.63
C TYR A 201 11.78 -7.20 -17.51
N ARG A 202 11.15 -7.91 -16.57
CA ARG A 202 10.48 -7.27 -15.42
C ARG A 202 11.46 -6.61 -14.46
N ILE A 203 12.62 -7.22 -14.21
CA ILE A 203 13.67 -6.59 -13.39
C ILE A 203 14.23 -5.34 -14.10
N ALA A 204 14.45 -5.41 -15.42
CA ALA A 204 14.88 -4.28 -16.23
C ALA A 204 13.83 -3.16 -16.25
N GLN A 205 12.55 -3.50 -16.37
CA GLN A 205 11.45 -2.54 -16.27
C GLN A 205 11.44 -1.85 -14.91
N PHE A 206 11.58 -2.62 -13.82
CA PHE A 206 11.66 -2.06 -12.48
C PHE A 206 12.85 -1.09 -12.35
N LYS A 207 14.03 -1.50 -12.80
CA LYS A 207 15.24 -0.65 -12.79
C LYS A 207 15.05 0.59 -13.66
N PHE A 208 14.57 0.48 -14.88
CA PHE A 208 14.59 1.61 -15.82
C PHE A 208 13.39 2.55 -15.73
N GLU A 209 12.21 2.08 -15.28
CA GLU A 209 10.98 2.91 -15.23
C GLU A 209 10.55 3.31 -13.82
N LEU A 210 10.85 2.47 -12.81
CA LEU A 210 10.38 2.67 -11.44
C LEU A 210 11.49 3.09 -10.46
N MET A 211 12.69 2.54 -10.63
CA MET A 211 13.79 2.70 -9.69
C MET A 211 15.17 2.65 -10.38
N PRO A 212 15.57 3.71 -11.11
CA PRO A 212 16.89 3.80 -11.76
C PRO A 212 18.09 3.52 -10.84
N GLU A 213 17.93 3.85 -9.56
CA GLU A 213 18.91 3.65 -8.50
C GLU A 213 19.01 2.20 -8.00
N PHE A 214 18.13 1.30 -8.44
CA PHE A 214 18.07 -0.08 -7.95
C PHE A 214 19.35 -0.88 -8.23
N SER A 215 19.82 -1.59 -7.19
CA SER A 215 20.85 -2.62 -7.26
C SER A 215 20.54 -3.73 -6.26
N PHE A 216 20.87 -4.98 -6.60
CA PHE A 216 20.74 -6.12 -5.68
C PHE A 216 21.71 -6.05 -4.48
N PHE A 217 22.68 -5.14 -4.50
CA PHE A 217 23.73 -5.00 -3.48
C PHE A 217 23.63 -3.72 -2.65
N SER A 218 22.69 -2.83 -2.95
CA SER A 218 22.43 -1.64 -2.13
C SER A 218 21.11 -1.77 -1.41
N ASP A 219 21.16 -1.63 -0.08
CA ASP A 219 19.95 -1.40 0.71
C ASP A 219 19.56 0.06 0.56
N ILE A 220 18.52 0.29 -0.24
CA ILE A 220 17.90 1.60 -0.42
C ILE A 220 16.67 1.65 0.46
N ASP A 221 16.54 2.74 1.24
CA ASP A 221 15.29 3.02 1.95
C ASP A 221 14.20 3.36 0.93
N VAL A 222 13.42 2.35 0.55
CA VAL A 222 12.25 2.55 -0.28
C VAL A 222 11.16 3.11 0.62
N HIS A 223 11.05 4.45 0.63
CA HIS A 223 10.07 5.16 1.44
C HIS A 223 8.69 4.50 1.35
N SER A 224 8.26 3.91 2.46
CA SER A 224 6.94 3.32 2.58
C SER A 224 5.88 4.41 2.43
N ILE A 225 4.74 4.09 1.82
CA ILE A 225 3.59 4.99 1.88
C ILE A 225 3.24 5.19 3.36
N PRO A 226 3.22 6.44 3.85
CA PRO A 226 3.02 6.71 5.26
C PRO A 226 1.63 6.24 5.66
N ARG A 227 1.56 5.08 6.30
CA ARG A 227 0.36 4.59 6.96
C ARG A 227 0.43 4.94 8.43
N LYS A 228 -0.71 5.34 8.99
CA LYS A 228 -0.84 5.55 10.43
C LYS A 228 -1.76 4.50 11.03
N GLU A 229 -1.43 4.11 12.24
CA GLU A 229 -2.29 3.29 13.07
C GLU A 229 -3.36 4.18 13.70
N LEU A 230 -4.62 3.85 13.45
CA LEU A 230 -5.78 4.63 13.84
C LEU A 230 -6.80 3.73 14.53
N ILE A 231 -7.63 4.36 15.37
CA ILE A 231 -8.84 3.74 15.88
C ILE A 231 -9.99 4.68 15.56
N ILE A 232 -10.90 4.25 14.68
CA ILE A 232 -12.13 4.99 14.37
C ILE A 232 -13.18 4.63 15.43
N THR A 233 -13.81 5.65 16.00
CA THR A 233 -14.82 5.52 17.04
C THR A 233 -16.05 6.33 16.67
N GLY A 234 -17.22 5.89 17.13
CA GLY A 234 -18.50 6.55 16.85
C GLY A 234 -19.49 5.60 16.21
N ASP A 235 -20.64 6.14 15.83
CA ASP A 235 -21.70 5.37 15.19
C ASP A 235 -21.42 5.23 13.69
N GLU A 236 -21.58 4.01 13.17
CA GLU A 236 -21.56 3.73 11.73
C GLU A 236 -22.85 4.27 11.11
N VAL A 237 -22.70 5.27 10.24
CA VAL A 237 -23.80 5.99 9.59
C VAL A 237 -24.07 5.43 8.20
N LEU A 238 -23.02 5.00 7.53
CA LEU A 238 -23.08 4.39 6.21
C LEU A 238 -22.15 3.19 6.23
N ASN A 239 -22.59 2.10 5.62
CA ASN A 239 -21.77 0.97 5.31
C ASN A 239 -22.25 0.41 3.98
N PHE A 240 -21.43 0.65 2.98
CA PHE A 240 -21.74 0.30 1.61
C PHE A 240 -20.58 -0.52 1.05
N LYS A 241 -20.92 -1.55 0.28
CA LYS A 241 -19.97 -2.45 -0.36
C LYS A 241 -20.41 -2.68 -1.78
N SER A 242 -19.48 -2.64 -2.73
CA SER A 242 -19.77 -2.91 -4.14
C SER A 242 -18.57 -3.43 -4.88
N ASP A 243 -18.88 -4.14 -5.95
CA ASP A 243 -17.94 -4.50 -6.99
C ASP A 243 -17.38 -3.22 -7.60
N CYS A 244 -16.05 -3.14 -7.69
CA CYS A 244 -15.33 -2.09 -8.39
C CYS A 244 -14.36 -2.63 -9.44
N SER A 245 -14.43 -3.93 -9.76
CA SER A 245 -13.50 -4.62 -10.68
C SER A 245 -13.42 -3.95 -12.06
N SER A 246 -14.52 -3.44 -12.58
CA SER A 246 -14.61 -2.80 -13.91
C SER A 246 -14.42 -1.27 -13.90
N VAL A 247 -13.95 -0.70 -12.80
CA VAL A 247 -13.84 0.75 -12.64
C VAL A 247 -12.51 1.28 -13.20
N GLU A 248 -12.51 2.49 -13.75
CA GLU A 248 -11.37 3.08 -14.45
C GLU A 248 -10.09 3.15 -13.59
N PHE A 249 -10.20 3.36 -12.27
CA PHE A 249 -9.00 3.40 -11.42
C PHE A 249 -8.30 2.05 -11.28
N ASN A 250 -8.92 0.93 -11.69
CA ASN A 250 -8.24 -0.37 -11.78
C ASN A 250 -7.40 -0.50 -13.05
N ASN A 251 -7.49 0.45 -13.99
CA ASN A 251 -6.58 0.55 -15.14
C ASN A 251 -5.20 1.08 -14.69
N THR A 252 -4.72 0.67 -13.52
CA THR A 252 -3.34 0.87 -13.05
C THR A 252 -2.35 -0.02 -13.80
N ALA A 253 -2.83 -0.97 -14.62
CA ALA A 253 -1.99 -1.79 -15.50
C ALA A 253 -1.06 -0.95 -16.39
N ASP A 254 -1.53 0.24 -16.82
CA ASP A 254 -0.76 1.20 -17.60
C ASP A 254 0.48 1.74 -16.86
N LEU A 255 0.59 1.57 -15.54
CA LEU A 255 1.79 1.95 -14.76
C LEU A 255 3.04 1.16 -15.16
N LEU A 256 2.86 -0.02 -15.76
CA LEU A 256 3.94 -0.90 -16.25
C LEU A 256 3.80 -1.20 -17.75
N GLY A 257 3.12 -0.32 -18.49
CA GLY A 257 2.92 -0.48 -19.93
C GLY A 257 1.83 -1.49 -20.33
N PRO A 258 1.50 -1.56 -21.64
CA PRO A 258 0.29 -2.23 -22.17
C PRO A 258 0.30 -3.76 -22.13
N LEU A 259 1.33 -4.40 -21.56
CA LEU A 259 1.48 -5.86 -21.60
C LEU A 259 0.58 -6.56 -20.57
N GLU A 260 -0.64 -6.87 -20.98
CA GLU A 260 -1.57 -7.74 -20.24
C GLU A 260 -1.05 -9.18 -20.06
N GLN A 261 -0.10 -9.64 -20.87
CA GLN A 261 0.33 -11.04 -20.91
C GLN A 261 1.49 -11.40 -19.98
N GLU A 262 2.13 -10.41 -19.35
CA GLU A 262 3.30 -10.65 -18.48
C GLU A 262 3.06 -10.16 -17.04
N ARG A 263 1.82 -10.15 -16.55
CA ARG A 263 1.40 -9.53 -15.25
C ARG A 263 2.09 -10.05 -13.98
N THR A 264 2.99 -11.01 -14.09
CA THR A 264 3.71 -11.66 -13.00
C THR A 264 5.16 -11.85 -13.40
N PHE A 265 6.10 -11.68 -12.47
CA PHE A 265 7.49 -12.02 -12.74
C PHE A 265 7.67 -13.52 -13.03
N VAL A 266 6.80 -14.37 -12.46
CA VAL A 266 6.81 -15.82 -12.69
C VAL A 266 5.39 -16.36 -12.72
N SER A 267 5.01 -17.09 -13.78
CA SER A 267 3.63 -17.53 -13.95
C SER A 267 3.19 -18.62 -12.97
N ASN A 268 4.10 -19.36 -12.31
CA ASN A 268 3.73 -20.50 -11.45
C ASN A 268 4.75 -20.91 -10.35
N ALA A 269 5.83 -20.15 -10.10
CA ALA A 269 6.93 -20.63 -9.24
C ALA A 269 7.33 -19.68 -8.09
N ILE A 270 6.45 -18.77 -7.68
CA ILE A 270 6.72 -18.03 -6.44
C ILE A 270 6.71 -19.05 -5.28
N PRO A 271 7.77 -19.14 -4.45
CA PRO A 271 7.81 -20.08 -3.34
C PRO A 271 6.56 -19.96 -2.47
N LYS A 272 5.95 -21.10 -2.10
CA LYS A 272 4.81 -21.11 -1.17
C LYS A 272 5.18 -20.30 0.09
N GLY A 273 4.37 -19.30 0.42
CA GLY A 273 4.67 -18.33 1.48
C GLY A 273 5.24 -16.99 0.99
N SER A 274 5.17 -16.70 -0.32
CA SER A 274 5.45 -15.37 -0.84
C SER A 274 4.30 -14.41 -0.55
N GLU A 275 4.37 -13.79 0.61
CA GLU A 275 3.41 -12.83 1.15
C GLU A 275 3.33 -11.49 0.38
N ILE A 276 4.16 -11.30 -0.65
CA ILE A 276 4.27 -10.03 -1.39
C ILE A 276 3.53 -10.16 -2.72
N ASN A 277 2.47 -9.35 -2.90
CA ASN A 277 1.75 -9.28 -4.17
C ASN A 277 2.55 -8.46 -5.21
N GLU A 278 2.99 -9.11 -6.28
CA GLU A 278 3.75 -8.51 -7.39
C GLU A 278 2.88 -7.89 -8.50
N LYS A 279 1.57 -7.81 -8.31
CA LYS A 279 0.66 -7.23 -9.31
C LYS A 279 0.38 -5.75 -9.01
N PRO A 280 0.19 -4.90 -10.04
CA PRO A 280 -0.41 -3.58 -9.86
C PRO A 280 -1.69 -3.67 -9.01
N ASP A 281 -2.00 -2.57 -8.32
CA ASP A 281 -3.22 -2.44 -7.52
C ASP A 281 -4.45 -2.66 -8.43
N ASN A 282 -5.17 -3.76 -8.22
CA ASN A 282 -6.39 -4.11 -8.93
C ASN A 282 -7.40 -4.62 -7.91
N TRP A 283 -8.49 -3.88 -7.75
CA TRP A 283 -9.43 -4.08 -6.65
C TRP A 283 -10.75 -4.63 -7.17
N GLU A 284 -11.23 -5.69 -6.55
CA GLU A 284 -12.53 -6.26 -6.90
C GLU A 284 -13.66 -5.62 -6.09
N CYS A 285 -13.37 -5.20 -4.84
CA CYS A 285 -14.37 -4.66 -3.93
C CYS A 285 -13.95 -3.30 -3.37
N ALA A 286 -14.92 -2.39 -3.29
CA ALA A 286 -14.80 -1.15 -2.52
C ALA A 286 -15.84 -1.14 -1.39
N THR A 287 -15.37 -0.96 -0.16
CA THR A 287 -16.20 -0.74 1.03
C THR A 287 -16.06 0.71 1.47
N LEU A 288 -17.18 1.42 1.59
CA LEU A 288 -17.26 2.78 2.08
C LEU A 288 -18.03 2.79 3.40
N LYS A 289 -17.36 3.23 4.47
CA LYS A 289 -17.98 3.39 5.77
C LYS A 289 -17.86 4.82 6.28
N LEU A 290 -18.99 5.43 6.62
CA LEU A 290 -19.03 6.76 7.24
C LEU A 290 -19.28 6.60 8.73
N TYR A 291 -18.43 7.20 9.55
CA TYR A 291 -18.55 7.20 11.00
C TYR A 291 -18.84 8.60 11.51
N LEU A 292 -19.78 8.72 12.45
CA LEU A 292 -20.02 9.92 13.23
C LEU A 292 -19.41 9.73 14.62
N SER A 293 -18.29 10.42 14.88
CA SER A 293 -17.64 10.37 16.19
C SER A 293 -18.47 11.08 17.26
N GLU A 294 -18.19 10.78 18.53
CA GLU A 294 -18.80 11.46 19.70
C GLU A 294 -18.58 12.99 19.68
N SER A 295 -17.53 13.48 19.02
CA SER A 295 -17.26 14.92 18.84
C SER A 295 -18.03 15.53 17.65
N MET A 296 -18.99 14.79 17.11
CA MET A 296 -19.81 15.12 15.95
C MET A 296 -19.00 15.29 14.65
N ARG A 297 -17.80 14.70 14.56
CA ARG A 297 -16.97 14.74 13.35
C ARG A 297 -17.22 13.51 12.49
N TYR A 298 -17.34 13.73 11.19
CA TYR A 298 -17.50 12.65 10.22
C TYR A 298 -16.13 12.15 9.77
N HIS A 299 -15.95 10.83 9.76
CA HIS A 299 -14.77 10.17 9.23
C HIS A 299 -15.19 9.14 8.19
N LEU A 300 -14.61 9.20 7.00
CA LEU A 300 -14.86 8.22 5.95
C LEU A 300 -13.72 7.21 5.93
N TRP A 301 -14.05 5.95 6.06
CA TRP A 301 -13.14 4.83 5.82
C TRP A 301 -13.48 4.21 4.46
N ILE A 302 -12.46 4.09 3.63
CA ILE A 302 -12.50 3.45 2.32
C ILE A 302 -11.58 2.23 2.42
N ARG A 303 -12.13 1.06 2.11
CA ARG A 303 -11.35 -0.18 2.01
C ARG A 303 -11.50 -0.73 0.61
N LEU A 304 -10.37 -0.93 -0.05
CA LEU A 304 -10.29 -1.61 -1.34
C LEU A 304 -9.72 -3.00 -1.10
N ASP A 305 -10.40 -4.03 -1.59
CA ASP A 305 -10.01 -5.43 -1.45
C ASP A 305 -9.80 -6.04 -2.83
N ALA A 306 -8.72 -6.82 -2.98
CA ALA A 306 -8.40 -7.53 -4.21
C ALA A 306 -9.32 -8.73 -4.48
N PHE A 307 -10.19 -9.10 -3.53
CA PHE A 307 -11.13 -10.22 -3.65
C PHE A 307 -12.54 -9.79 -3.29
N PHE A 308 -13.51 -10.14 -4.14
CA PHE A 308 -14.93 -9.92 -3.86
C PHE A 308 -15.48 -10.98 -2.90
N HIS A 309 -15.67 -10.61 -1.64
CA HIS A 309 -16.33 -11.49 -0.67
C HIS A 309 -17.85 -11.36 -0.80
N TYR A 310 -18.56 -12.43 -1.15
CA TYR A 310 -20.01 -12.49 -0.90
C TYR A 310 -20.24 -12.52 0.62
N ASP A 311 -21.21 -11.74 1.09
CA ASP A 311 -21.48 -11.53 2.52
C ASP A 311 -21.90 -12.83 3.24
N GLU A 312 -20.93 -13.62 3.71
CA GLU A 312 -21.10 -14.56 4.82
C GLU A 312 -20.26 -14.09 6.01
N PRO A 313 -20.89 -13.46 7.02
CA PRO A 313 -20.19 -12.64 8.01
C PRO A 313 -19.31 -13.39 9.03
N ASP A 314 -19.42 -14.71 9.19
CA ASP A 314 -18.79 -15.39 10.34
C ASP A 314 -17.80 -16.52 10.01
N LEU A 315 -17.83 -17.09 8.79
CA LEU A 315 -17.01 -18.27 8.49
C LEU A 315 -15.75 -17.96 7.66
N GLN A 316 -15.80 -17.00 6.73
CA GLN A 316 -14.69 -16.75 5.80
C GLN A 316 -13.63 -15.79 6.35
N GLU A 317 -13.99 -14.80 7.17
CA GLU A 317 -13.02 -13.89 7.78
C GLU A 317 -12.02 -14.67 8.67
N THR A 318 -12.52 -15.66 9.42
CA THR A 318 -11.69 -16.54 10.26
C THR A 318 -10.84 -17.54 9.46
N ILE A 319 -11.35 -18.05 8.32
CA ILE A 319 -10.63 -19.02 7.48
C ILE A 319 -9.53 -18.33 6.67
N MET A 320 -9.77 -17.13 6.16
CA MET A 320 -8.75 -16.36 5.45
C MET A 320 -7.74 -15.73 6.39
N ILE A 321 -8.12 -15.14 7.53
CA ILE A 321 -7.14 -14.62 8.52
C ILE A 321 -6.18 -15.73 8.97
N LYS A 322 -6.65 -16.98 9.14
CA LYS A 322 -5.78 -18.13 9.47
C LYS A 322 -4.95 -18.67 8.30
N GLN A 323 -5.34 -18.41 7.05
CA GLN A 323 -4.55 -18.75 5.85
C GLN A 323 -3.60 -17.62 5.43
N LEU A 324 -3.88 -16.38 5.86
CA LEU A 324 -3.14 -15.14 5.65
C LEU A 324 -2.25 -14.80 6.86
N ASP A 325 -2.16 -15.65 7.89
CA ASP A 325 -1.22 -15.51 9.01
C ASP A 325 0.22 -15.55 8.45
N GLY A 326 0.73 -14.36 8.15
CA GLY A 326 1.99 -14.11 7.45
C GLY A 326 1.87 -13.06 6.36
N ILE A 327 0.77 -13.03 5.59
CA ILE A 327 0.61 -12.14 4.44
C ILE A 327 0.63 -10.69 4.90
N ILE A 328 1.67 -9.97 4.48
CA ILE A 328 1.73 -8.51 4.55
C ILE A 328 0.46 -8.03 3.83
N GLU A 329 -0.49 -7.40 4.55
CA GLU A 329 -1.76 -6.87 4.00
C GLU A 329 -1.55 -5.95 2.77
N ASP A 330 -0.31 -5.51 2.57
CA ASP A 330 0.14 -4.68 1.48
C ASP A 330 0.03 -5.37 0.10
N GLY A 331 -1.07 -5.08 -0.59
CA GLY A 331 -1.33 -5.53 -1.95
C GLY A 331 -2.58 -6.38 -2.08
N LEU A 332 -3.18 -6.82 -0.97
CA LEU A 332 -4.50 -7.45 -0.96
C LEU A 332 -5.58 -6.51 -0.41
N VAL A 333 -5.17 -5.60 0.48
CA VAL A 333 -6.05 -4.59 1.07
C VAL A 333 -5.40 -3.22 0.98
N ARG A 334 -6.23 -2.20 0.73
CA ARG A 334 -5.86 -0.79 0.87
C ARG A 334 -6.89 -0.08 1.72
N ASN A 335 -6.46 0.33 2.91
CA ASN A 335 -7.25 1.14 3.84
C ASN A 335 -6.88 2.61 3.67
N ILE A 336 -7.90 3.44 3.44
CA ILE A 336 -7.80 4.89 3.35
C ILE A 336 -8.79 5.51 4.34
N VAL A 337 -8.35 6.54 5.06
CA VAL A 337 -9.21 7.31 5.96
C VAL A 337 -9.19 8.78 5.56
N ILE A 338 -10.37 9.31 5.25
CA ILE A 338 -10.59 10.75 5.10
C ILE A 338 -11.10 11.26 6.44
N LYS A 339 -10.28 12.04 7.14
CA LYS A 339 -10.60 12.52 8.50
C LYS A 339 -11.37 13.83 8.47
N ASP A 340 -12.26 14.01 9.44
CA ASP A 340 -12.92 15.29 9.74
C ASP A 340 -13.61 15.93 8.52
N LEU A 341 -14.41 15.13 7.82
CA LEU A 341 -15.19 15.60 6.68
C LEU A 341 -16.10 16.76 7.12
N CYS A 342 -16.08 17.83 6.32
CA CYS A 342 -16.87 19.02 6.59
C CYS A 342 -18.37 18.67 6.66
N ARG A 343 -19.00 18.92 7.81
CA ARG A 343 -20.42 18.62 8.07
C ARG A 343 -21.38 19.25 7.06
N MET A 344 -20.99 20.34 6.43
CA MET A 344 -21.80 21.03 5.41
C MET A 344 -21.68 20.40 4.02
N ASN A 345 -20.58 19.69 3.74
CA ASN A 345 -20.22 19.23 2.41
C ASN A 345 -19.95 17.72 2.30
N PHE A 346 -20.00 16.95 3.41
CA PHE A 346 -19.65 15.52 3.38
C PHE A 346 -20.49 14.73 2.37
N LEU A 347 -21.76 15.09 2.13
CA LEU A 347 -22.57 14.45 1.09
C LEU A 347 -21.96 14.60 -0.32
N LYS A 348 -21.33 15.74 -0.61
CA LYS A 348 -20.63 15.95 -1.89
C LYS A 348 -19.37 15.10 -1.98
N GLU A 349 -18.60 15.01 -0.90
CA GLU A 349 -17.39 14.16 -0.81
C GLU A 349 -17.75 12.68 -0.99
N ILE A 350 -18.83 12.22 -0.34
CA ILE A 350 -19.38 10.87 -0.51
C ILE A 350 -19.84 10.63 -1.95
N GLU A 351 -20.49 11.61 -2.59
CA GLU A 351 -20.91 11.50 -3.99
C GLU A 351 -19.72 11.41 -4.96
N ILE A 352 -18.63 12.14 -4.69
CA ILE A 352 -17.40 12.09 -5.48
C ILE A 352 -16.79 10.69 -5.39
N ILE A 353 -16.54 10.17 -4.18
CA ILE A 353 -15.95 8.83 -4.03
C ILE A 353 -16.87 7.74 -4.57
N ARG A 354 -18.20 7.91 -4.43
CA ARG A 354 -19.19 6.97 -4.96
C ARG A 354 -19.09 6.83 -6.47
N LYS A 355 -19.02 7.95 -7.20
CA LYS A 355 -18.83 7.95 -8.65
C LYS A 355 -17.48 7.37 -9.03
N TRP A 356 -16.44 7.75 -8.30
CA TRP A 356 -15.09 7.24 -8.52
C TRP A 356 -15.01 5.73 -8.33
N CYS A 357 -15.73 5.16 -7.36
CA CYS A 357 -15.93 3.72 -7.15
C CYS A 357 -16.91 3.04 -8.10
N GLY A 358 -17.44 3.73 -9.12
CA GLY A 358 -18.35 3.15 -10.10
C GLY A 358 -19.70 2.71 -9.51
N LEU A 359 -20.10 3.28 -8.38
CA LEU A 359 -21.32 2.83 -7.69
C LEU A 359 -22.57 3.34 -8.44
N PRO A 360 -23.58 2.49 -8.69
CA PRO A 360 -24.70 2.85 -9.59
C PRO A 360 -25.83 3.66 -8.95
N TYR A 361 -25.97 3.67 -7.62
CA TYR A 361 -27.13 4.27 -6.94
C TYR A 361 -26.80 5.59 -6.26
N ASP A 362 -27.63 6.61 -6.44
CA ASP A 362 -27.67 7.79 -5.56
C ASP A 362 -28.39 7.40 -4.27
N PHE A 363 -27.73 7.60 -3.14
CA PHE A 363 -28.26 7.28 -1.81
C PHE A 363 -28.26 8.51 -0.89
N ASN A 364 -28.25 9.73 -1.44
CA ASN A 364 -28.26 10.97 -0.67
C ASN A 364 -29.37 11.02 0.38
N ASP A 365 -30.60 10.66 0.01
CA ASP A 365 -31.72 10.63 0.97
C ASP A 365 -31.59 9.49 1.98
N GLY A 366 -31.01 8.36 1.59
CA GLY A 366 -30.69 7.25 2.49
C GLY A 366 -29.68 7.66 3.55
N ILE A 367 -28.57 8.27 3.14
CA ILE A 367 -27.56 8.78 4.06
C ILE A 367 -28.16 9.80 5.02
N LYS A 368 -28.95 10.77 4.51
CA LYS A 368 -29.60 11.77 5.37
C LYS A 368 -30.48 11.12 6.45
N ARG A 369 -31.20 10.03 6.13
CA ARG A 369 -32.00 9.28 7.11
C ARG A 369 -31.12 8.59 8.14
N GLU A 370 -30.05 7.91 7.73
CA GLU A 370 -29.15 7.24 8.69
C GLU A 370 -28.41 8.24 9.57
N VAL A 371 -27.97 9.37 9.00
CA VAL A 371 -27.41 10.51 9.76
C VAL A 371 -28.40 10.99 10.82
N ALA A 372 -29.67 11.20 10.45
CA ALA A 372 -30.69 11.65 11.39
C ALA A 372 -30.91 10.64 12.53
N LYS A 373 -30.92 9.33 12.23
CA LYS A 373 -31.10 8.27 13.23
C LYS A 373 -30.01 8.25 14.29
N VAL A 374 -28.77 8.53 13.91
CA VAL A 374 -27.63 8.60 14.86
C VAL A 374 -27.49 9.99 15.51
N GLY A 375 -28.44 10.90 15.27
CA GLY A 375 -28.42 12.26 15.84
C GLY A 375 -27.40 13.20 15.19
N GLY A 376 -26.92 12.87 13.99
CA GLY A 376 -25.96 13.67 13.24
C GLY A 376 -26.57 14.90 12.57
N TYR A 377 -25.71 15.84 12.18
CA TYR A 377 -26.13 17.01 11.41
C TYR A 377 -26.52 16.61 9.98
N VAL A 378 -27.75 16.90 9.58
CA VAL A 378 -28.29 16.66 8.23
C VAL A 378 -28.28 17.98 7.42
N PRO A 379 -27.45 18.10 6.38
CA PRO A 379 -27.38 19.34 5.58
C PRO A 379 -28.72 19.69 4.92
N GLY A 380 -29.18 20.91 5.16
CA GLY A 380 -30.41 21.46 4.56
C GLY A 380 -31.72 20.97 5.20
N ALA A 381 -31.67 20.17 6.26
CA ALA A 381 -32.86 19.77 7.00
C ALA A 381 -33.19 20.78 8.12
N GLU A 382 -34.47 21.04 8.31
CA GLU A 382 -35.00 21.77 9.46
C GLU A 382 -35.24 20.81 10.62
N VAL A 383 -34.86 21.20 11.84
CA VAL A 383 -35.09 20.43 13.07
C VAL A 383 -36.27 21.07 13.80
N LEU A 384 -37.35 20.31 13.99
CA LEU A 384 -38.60 20.75 14.63
C LEU A 384 -38.60 20.52 16.13
#